data_AF-A0A1C6PIZ2-F1
#
_entry.id   AF-A0A1C6PIZ2-F1
#
_cell.length_a   1.000
_cell.length_b   1.000
_cell.length_c   1.000
_cell.angle_alpha   90.00
_cell.angle_beta   90.00
_cell.angle_gamma   90.00
#
_symmetry.space_group_name_H-M   'P 1'
#
loop_
_entity.id
_entity.type
_entity.pdbx_description
1 polymer ?
#
loop_
_entity_poly.entity_id
_entity_poly.type
_entity_poly.pdbx_seq_one_letter_code
_entity_poly.pdbx_strand_id
1 'polypeptide(L)'
;MDDLAYDATGTPAVRLRQWERCWPPDDPHANFKAEVVDYGLLDPLETVRGMSRNLDIPVGAIVRYVLAKWATGGSGGLLELGPVMVPRMWEPIAAAEEADSDEQRLAAYHQLRQMISWLKVPLDDPTVYPPQ
;
A
#
# COMPACT_ATOMS: atom_id res chain seq x y z
N MET A 1 1.46 -17.80 18.23
CA MET A 1 1.21 -18.77 17.15
C MET A 1 1.99 -18.24 15.97
N ASP A 2 3.09 -18.90 15.61
CA ASP A 2 4.02 -18.39 14.63
C ASP A 2 3.78 -19.13 13.31
N ASP A 3 3.11 -18.45 12.38
CA ASP A 3 2.80 -18.97 11.03
C ASP A 3 3.93 -18.64 10.03
N LEU A 4 5.01 -18.03 10.52
CA LEU A 4 6.21 -17.69 9.77
C LEU A 4 7.21 -18.86 9.85
N ALA A 5 7.51 -19.46 8.70
CA ALA A 5 8.60 -20.40 8.53
C ALA A 5 9.69 -19.79 7.62
N TYR A 6 10.80 -20.51 7.46
CA TYR A 6 11.84 -20.17 6.49
C TYR A 6 12.14 -21.40 5.64
N ASP A 7 12.32 -21.22 4.33
CA ASP A 7 12.76 -22.31 3.46
C ASP A 7 14.27 -22.61 3.62
N ALA A 8 14.78 -23.58 2.88
CA ALA A 8 16.19 -23.99 2.92
C ALA A 8 17.18 -22.88 2.52
N THR A 9 16.69 -21.79 1.92
CA THR A 9 17.49 -20.62 1.51
C THR A 9 17.40 -19.47 2.52
N GLY A 10 16.63 -19.62 3.60
CA GLY A 10 16.36 -18.56 4.55
C GLY A 10 15.32 -17.55 4.07
N THR A 11 14.52 -17.88 3.03
CA THR A 11 13.43 -17.03 2.57
C THR A 11 12.20 -17.26 3.45
N PRO A 12 11.50 -16.20 3.93
CA PRO A 12 10.26 -16.37 4.68
C PRO A 12 9.19 -17.12 3.88
N ALA A 13 8.58 -18.11 4.51
CA ALA A 13 7.45 -18.88 4.02
C ALA A 13 6.27 -18.72 4.98
N VAL A 14 5.11 -18.33 4.45
CA VAL A 14 3.89 -18.12 5.25
C VAL A 14 2.87 -19.19 4.90
N ARG A 15 2.31 -19.84 5.92
CA ARG A 15 1.16 -20.74 5.75
C ARG A 15 -0.13 -19.94 5.76
N LEU A 16 -0.88 -19.96 4.65
CA LEU A 16 -2.22 -19.38 4.58
C LEU A 16 -3.20 -20.33 5.27
N ARG A 17 -3.47 -20.11 6.55
CA ARG A 17 -4.45 -20.89 7.31
C ARG A 17 -5.75 -20.11 7.49
N GLN A 18 -6.85 -20.84 7.55
CA GLN A 18 -8.08 -20.30 8.09
C GLN A 18 -7.90 -20.04 9.59
N TRP A 19 -8.39 -18.89 10.05
CA TRP A 19 -8.42 -18.55 11.47
C TRP A 19 -9.87 -18.54 11.94
N GLU A 20 -10.16 -19.33 12.97
CA GLU A 20 -11.47 -19.36 13.61
C GLU A 20 -11.30 -18.99 15.08
N ARG A 21 -12.01 -17.96 15.53
CA ARG A 21 -11.99 -17.55 16.94
C ARG A 21 -13.23 -16.74 17.31
N CYS A 22 -13.59 -16.78 18.59
CA CYS A 22 -14.49 -15.83 19.21
C CYS A 22 -13.69 -14.77 19.98
N TRP A 23 -14.27 -13.58 20.13
CA TRP A 23 -13.72 -12.46 20.92
C TRP A 23 -14.78 -11.90 21.88
N PRO A 24 -14.38 -11.18 22.94
CA PRO A 24 -15.30 -10.48 23.82
C PRO A 24 -16.16 -9.45 23.06
N PRO A 25 -17.38 -9.14 23.53
CA PRO A 25 -18.26 -8.15 22.90
C PRO A 25 -17.67 -6.73 22.80
N ASP A 26 -16.71 -6.39 23.65
CA ASP A 26 -16.06 -5.09 23.76
C ASP A 26 -14.66 -5.04 23.10
N ASP A 27 -14.30 -6.05 22.29
CA ASP A 27 -13.03 -6.06 21.58
C ASP A 27 -12.95 -4.89 20.56
N PRO A 28 -11.99 -3.95 20.71
CA PRO A 28 -11.90 -2.77 19.85
C PRO A 28 -11.55 -3.10 18.38
N HIS A 29 -11.15 -4.34 18.11
CA HIS A 29 -10.81 -4.83 16.78
C HIS A 29 -11.76 -5.93 16.30
N ALA A 30 -12.92 -6.08 16.93
CA ALA A 30 -13.94 -7.08 16.59
C ALA A 30 -14.27 -7.09 15.10
N ASN A 31 -14.46 -5.91 14.48
CA ASN A 31 -14.81 -5.81 13.05
C ASN A 31 -13.72 -6.38 12.14
N PHE A 32 -12.47 -5.99 12.35
CA PHE A 32 -11.36 -6.50 11.54
C PHE A 32 -11.14 -8.00 11.75
N LYS A 33 -11.26 -8.49 12.99
CA LYS A 33 -11.18 -9.92 13.29
C LYS A 33 -12.30 -10.71 12.63
N ALA A 34 -13.53 -10.17 12.61
CA ALA A 34 -14.67 -10.74 11.89
C ALA A 34 -14.37 -10.86 10.40
N GLU A 35 -13.88 -9.80 9.78
CA GLU A 35 -13.50 -9.83 8.36
C GLU A 35 -12.42 -10.88 8.08
N VAL A 36 -11.40 -11.02 8.94
CA VAL A 36 -10.37 -12.08 8.77
C VAL A 36 -10.97 -13.49 8.83
N VAL A 37 -11.95 -13.73 9.71
CA VAL A 37 -12.67 -15.01 9.79
C VAL A 37 -13.52 -15.23 8.53
N ASP A 38 -14.31 -14.23 8.15
CA ASP A 38 -15.24 -14.31 7.00
C ASP A 38 -14.49 -14.53 5.68
N TYR A 39 -13.41 -13.79 5.44
CA TYR A 39 -12.54 -13.99 4.27
C TYR A 39 -11.76 -15.31 4.32
N GLY A 40 -11.56 -15.88 5.51
CA GLY A 40 -10.96 -17.21 5.69
C GLY A 40 -11.78 -18.34 5.08
N LEU A 41 -13.05 -18.11 4.74
CA LEU A 41 -13.92 -19.07 4.07
C LEU A 41 -13.67 -19.17 2.55
N LEU A 42 -12.96 -18.21 1.98
CA LEU A 42 -12.61 -18.20 0.56
C LEU A 42 -11.32 -19.00 0.32
N ASP A 43 -11.18 -19.61 -0.86
CA ASP A 43 -9.87 -20.08 -1.31
C ASP A 43 -9.07 -18.88 -1.87
N PRO A 44 -8.03 -18.39 -1.16
CA PRO A 44 -7.30 -17.20 -1.58
C PRO A 44 -6.45 -17.43 -2.83
N LEU A 45 -6.23 -18.68 -3.24
CA LEU A 45 -5.37 -19.04 -4.36
C LEU A 45 -6.13 -19.32 -5.65
N GLU A 46 -7.47 -19.35 -5.65
CA GLU A 46 -8.23 -19.72 -6.86
C GLU A 46 -7.88 -18.83 -8.06
N THR A 47 -8.02 -17.51 -7.90
CA THR A 47 -7.64 -16.53 -8.93
C THR A 47 -6.14 -16.57 -9.23
N VAL A 48 -5.30 -16.71 -8.21
CA VAL A 48 -3.84 -16.71 -8.36
C VAL A 48 -3.36 -17.92 -9.18
N ARG A 49 -3.92 -19.10 -8.95
CA ARG A 49 -3.65 -20.31 -9.73
C ARG A 49 -4.10 -20.12 -11.19
N GLY A 50 -5.24 -19.46 -11.41
CA GLY A 50 -5.69 -19.08 -12.76
C GLY A 50 -4.69 -18.17 -13.48
N MET A 51 -4.25 -17.09 -12.82
CA MET A 51 -3.23 -16.17 -13.35
C MET A 51 -1.91 -16.89 -13.63
N SER A 52 -1.46 -17.74 -12.71
CA SER A 52 -0.22 -18.50 -12.87
C SER A 52 -0.23 -19.35 -14.13
N ARG A 53 -1.31 -20.09 -14.39
CA ARG A 53 -1.47 -20.90 -15.61
C ARG A 53 -1.51 -20.06 -16.88
N ASN A 54 -2.19 -18.93 -16.85
CA ASN A 54 -2.44 -18.11 -18.04
C ASN A 54 -1.25 -17.21 -18.42
N LEU A 55 -0.45 -16.81 -17.43
CA LEU A 55 0.66 -15.85 -17.61
C LEU A 55 2.04 -16.49 -17.55
N ASP A 56 2.11 -17.79 -17.22
CA ASP A 56 3.36 -18.52 -17.00
C ASP A 56 4.25 -17.87 -15.92
N ILE A 57 3.61 -17.48 -14.80
CA ILE A 57 4.28 -16.87 -13.63
C ILE A 57 4.07 -17.78 -12.42
N PRO A 58 5.11 -18.07 -11.61
CA PRO A 58 4.94 -18.87 -10.39
C PRO A 58 3.95 -18.25 -9.41
N VAL A 59 3.06 -19.07 -8.82
CA VAL A 59 2.07 -18.65 -7.81
C VAL A 59 2.71 -17.78 -6.71
N GLY A 60 3.86 -18.19 -6.18
CA GLY A 60 4.57 -17.44 -5.13
C GLY A 60 5.01 -16.04 -5.55
N ALA A 61 5.36 -15.83 -6.83
CA ALA A 61 5.72 -14.51 -7.36
C ALA A 61 4.49 -13.60 -7.45
N ILE A 62 3.34 -14.13 -7.87
CA ILE A 62 2.07 -13.39 -7.91
C ILE A 62 1.61 -13.03 -6.50
N VAL A 63 1.67 -13.97 -5.55
CA VAL A 63 1.33 -13.71 -4.13
C VAL A 63 2.23 -12.62 -3.56
N ARG A 64 3.55 -12.70 -3.79
CA ARG A 64 4.50 -11.66 -3.36
C ARG A 64 4.13 -10.30 -3.95
N TYR A 65 3.78 -10.23 -5.23
CA TYR A 65 3.33 -8.99 -5.88
C TYR A 65 2.05 -8.44 -5.22
N VAL A 66 1.04 -9.28 -4.99
CA VAL A 66 -0.23 -8.85 -4.37
C VAL A 66 0.02 -8.29 -2.97
N LEU A 67 0.80 -8.99 -2.15
CA LEU A 67 1.17 -8.51 -0.81
C LEU A 67 1.96 -7.20 -0.89
N ALA A 68 2.98 -7.14 -1.76
CA ALA A 68 3.84 -5.96 -1.90
C ALA A 68 3.15 -4.76 -2.56
N LYS A 69 2.00 -4.94 -3.22
CA LYS A 69 1.23 -3.85 -3.83
C LYS A 69 0.09 -3.35 -2.94
N TRP A 70 -0.61 -4.27 -2.27
CA TRP A 70 -1.84 -3.94 -1.56
C TRP A 70 -1.66 -3.91 -0.04
N ALA A 71 -0.85 -4.80 0.54
CA ALA A 71 -0.59 -4.78 1.98
C ALA A 71 0.34 -3.63 2.39
N THR A 72 1.11 -3.09 1.45
CA THR A 72 1.99 -1.93 1.63
C THR A 72 1.37 -0.65 1.05
N GLY A 73 0.05 -0.59 0.84
CA GLY A 73 -0.59 0.51 0.11
C GLY A 73 -0.24 1.93 0.58
N GLY A 74 0.09 2.13 1.86
CA GLY A 74 0.64 3.39 2.38
C GLY A 74 2.07 3.71 1.88
N SER A 75 2.89 2.68 1.65
CA SER A 75 4.21 2.72 1.02
C SER A 75 4.15 2.80 -0.52
N GLY A 76 3.00 2.53 -1.15
CA GLY A 76 2.83 2.65 -2.59
C GLY A 76 3.14 4.07 -3.08
N GLY A 77 2.69 5.09 -2.34
CA GLY A 77 3.06 6.48 -2.60
C GLY A 77 4.57 6.73 -2.52
N LEU A 78 5.30 6.06 -1.61
CA LEU A 78 6.76 6.15 -1.52
C LEU A 78 7.46 5.44 -2.68
N LEU A 79 6.90 4.34 -3.21
CA LEU A 79 7.45 3.65 -4.38
C LEU A 79 7.24 4.46 -5.66
N GLU A 80 6.07 5.08 -5.82
CA GLU A 80 5.70 5.84 -7.03
C GLU A 80 6.29 7.27 -7.03
N LEU A 81 6.28 7.96 -5.88
CA LEU A 81 6.86 9.30 -5.75
C LEU A 81 8.36 9.25 -5.45
N GLY A 82 8.84 8.17 -4.84
CA GLY A 82 10.23 7.96 -4.49
C GLY A 82 10.67 8.65 -3.19
N PRO A 83 11.81 8.23 -2.62
CA PRO A 83 12.34 8.74 -1.36
C PRO A 83 12.83 10.20 -1.43
N VAL A 84 12.89 10.79 -2.63
CA VAL A 84 13.27 12.19 -2.85
C VAL A 84 12.05 13.11 -2.86
N MET A 85 10.95 12.68 -3.49
CA MET A 85 9.77 13.54 -3.66
C MET A 85 8.97 13.65 -2.36
N VAL A 86 8.87 12.57 -1.58
CA VAL A 86 8.10 12.57 -0.33
C VAL A 86 8.66 13.57 0.69
N PRO A 87 9.98 13.61 1.02
CA PRO A 87 10.53 14.63 1.91
C PRO A 87 10.36 16.04 1.38
N ARG A 88 10.53 16.24 0.06
CA ARG A 88 10.38 17.55 -0.59
C ARG A 88 8.96 18.10 -0.48
N MET A 89 7.94 17.25 -0.58
CA MET A 89 6.55 17.64 -0.37
C MET A 89 6.24 17.83 1.13
N TRP A 90 6.91 17.10 2.01
CA TRP A 90 6.67 17.21 3.46
C TRP A 90 7.30 18.46 4.08
N GLU A 91 8.43 18.93 3.56
CA GLU A 91 9.20 20.05 4.12
C GLU A 91 8.38 21.34 4.34
N PRO A 92 7.56 21.83 3.38
CA PRO A 92 6.72 23.02 3.61
C PRO A 92 5.68 22.81 4.72
N ILE A 93 5.14 21.59 4.85
CA ILE A 93 4.15 21.25 5.89
C ILE A 93 4.83 21.27 7.25
N ALA A 94 5.98 20.61 7.37
CA ALA A 94 6.73 20.56 8.62
C ALA A 94 7.14 21.96 9.09
N ALA A 95 7.60 22.83 8.18
CA ALA A 95 7.94 24.21 8.50
C ALA A 95 6.73 25.04 8.96
N ALA A 96 5.55 24.81 8.34
CA ALA A 96 4.32 25.49 8.73
C ALA A 96 3.77 25.01 10.09
N GLU A 97 3.87 23.71 10.39
CA GLU A 97 3.45 23.17 11.68
C GLU A 97 4.39 23.62 12.81
N GLU A 98 5.70 23.73 12.56
CA GLU A 98 6.64 24.28 13.54
C GLU A 98 6.35 25.75 13.86
N ALA A 99 5.92 26.53 12.86
CA ALA A 99 5.57 27.93 13.05
C ALA A 99 4.18 28.14 13.69
N ASP A 100 3.32 27.11 13.68
CA ASP A 100 1.96 27.06 14.23
C ASP A 100 1.09 28.29 13.89
N SER A 101 1.10 28.73 12.63
CA SER A 101 0.30 29.86 12.17
C SER A 101 -0.49 29.56 10.89
N ASP A 102 -1.68 30.15 10.79
CA ASP A 102 -2.55 29.99 9.63
C ASP A 102 -1.93 30.58 8.36
N GLU A 103 -1.19 31.68 8.48
CA GLU A 103 -0.45 32.27 7.37
C GLU A 103 0.59 31.29 6.81
N GLN A 104 1.32 30.61 7.69
CA GLN A 104 2.34 29.64 7.27
C GLN A 104 1.71 28.37 6.69
N ARG A 105 0.59 27.90 7.26
CA ARG A 105 -0.19 26.79 6.69
C ARG A 105 -0.70 27.13 5.28
N LEU A 106 -1.20 28.35 5.06
CA LEU A 106 -1.65 28.81 3.75
C LEU A 106 -0.48 28.93 2.75
N ALA A 107 0.67 29.43 3.20
CA ALA A 107 1.87 29.49 2.39
C ALA A 107 2.34 28.09 1.96
N ALA A 108 2.37 27.13 2.88
CA ALA A 108 2.69 25.73 2.61
C ALA A 108 1.71 25.10 1.61
N TYR A 109 0.40 25.35 1.76
CA TYR A 109 -0.61 24.92 0.80
C TYR A 109 -0.32 25.45 -0.62
N HIS A 110 0.02 26.72 -0.76
CA HIS A 110 0.34 27.29 -2.08
C HIS A 110 1.58 26.66 -2.71
N GLN A 111 2.62 26.39 -1.91
CA GLN A 111 3.83 25.73 -2.39
C GLN A 111 3.53 24.29 -2.84
N LEU A 112 2.82 23.52 -2.02
CA LEU A 112 2.38 22.15 -2.38
C LEU A 112 1.54 22.15 -3.65
N ARG A 113 0.57 23.06 -3.74
CA ARG A 113 -0.29 23.20 -4.92
C ARG A 113 0.54 23.43 -6.17
N GLN A 114 1.59 24.26 -6.11
CA GLN A 114 2.49 24.48 -7.24
C GLN A 114 3.27 23.21 -7.58
N MET A 115 3.84 22.51 -6.59
CA MET A 115 4.56 21.24 -6.83
C MET A 115 3.66 20.19 -7.50
N ILE A 116 2.44 20.02 -7.00
CA ILE A 116 1.47 19.06 -7.52
C ILE A 116 0.92 19.48 -8.88
N SER A 117 0.80 20.79 -9.15
CA SER A 117 0.25 21.28 -10.42
C SER A 117 1.03 20.77 -11.64
N TRP A 118 2.36 20.69 -11.54
CA TRP A 118 3.21 20.13 -12.59
C TRP A 118 3.01 18.63 -12.80
N LEU A 119 2.80 17.87 -11.73
CA LEU A 119 2.49 16.43 -11.80
C LEU A 119 1.10 16.17 -12.41
N LYS A 120 0.18 17.12 -12.26
CA LYS A 120 -1.18 17.03 -12.78
C LYS A 120 -1.27 17.30 -14.29
N VAL A 121 -0.36 18.09 -14.85
CA VAL A 121 -0.33 18.44 -16.29
C VAL A 121 -0.50 17.22 -17.22
N PRO A 122 0.31 16.14 -17.13
CA PRO A 122 0.14 14.97 -18.00
C PRO A 122 -1.17 14.19 -17.78
N LEU A 123 -1.81 14.35 -16.61
CA LEU A 123 -3.10 13.72 -16.33
C LEU A 123 -4.27 14.49 -16.96
N ASP A 124 -4.14 15.82 -17.02
CA ASP A 124 -5.15 16.71 -17.61
C ASP A 124 -4.98 16.86 -19.13
N ASP A 125 -3.75 16.79 -19.62
CA ASP A 125 -3.41 16.77 -21.03
C ASP A 125 -2.35 15.69 -21.31
N PRO A 126 -2.80 14.47 -21.68
CA PRO A 126 -1.92 13.35 -21.99
C PRO A 126 -1.02 13.59 -23.21
N THR A 127 -1.26 14.63 -24.01
CA THR A 127 -0.49 14.93 -25.22
C THR A 127 0.81 15.70 -24.93
N VAL A 128 0.99 16.21 -23.70
CA VAL A 128 2.16 16.99 -23.27
C VAL A 128 3.44 16.16 -23.24
N TYR A 129 3.33 14.83 -23.09
CA TYR A 129 4.46 13.91 -23.27
C TYR A 129 4.18 12.97 -24.43
N PRO A 130 5.12 12.79 -25.38
CA PRO A 130 4.95 11.82 -26.47
C PRO A 130 4.81 10.40 -25.88
N PRO A 131 4.05 9.51 -26.54
CA PRO A 131 3.92 8.13 -26.11
C PRO A 131 5.31 7.48 -26.03
N GLN A 132 5.60 6.85 -24.90
CA GLN A 132 6.84 6.09 -24.67
C GLN A 132 6.73 4.67 -25.22
#